data_AF-A0A358XTE6-F1
#
_entry.id   AF-A0A358XTE6-F1
#
_cell.length_a   1.000
_cell.length_b   1.000
_cell.length_c   1.000
_cell.angle_alpha   90.00
_cell.angle_beta   90.00
_cell.angle_gamma   90.00
#
_symmetry.space_group_name_H-M   'P 1'
#
loop_
_entity.id
_entity.type
_entity.pdbx_description
1 polymer ?
#
loop_
_entity_poly.entity_id
_entity_poly.type
_entity_poly.pdbx_seq_one_letter_code
_entity_poly.pdbx_strand_id
1 'polypeptide(L)'
;PSKKMNYAYLFELLKQNYEDLRSLGRGGNQPNLNAGLIKNYEIINPPLHLQEAFAKKIELINQLKAQSNAEKSEELFQSLLQKAFKGELVS
;
A
#
# COMPACT_ATOMS: atom_id res chain seq x y z
N PRO A 1 -12.64 13.96 3.26
CA PRO A 1 -12.58 14.26 1.81
C PRO A 1 -13.12 15.66 1.54
N SER A 2 -12.31 16.53 0.91
CA SER A 2 -12.75 17.86 0.48
C SER A 2 -12.55 17.96 -1.03
N LYS A 3 -13.26 18.88 -1.70
CA LYS A 3 -13.03 19.21 -3.12
C LYS A 3 -11.60 19.67 -3.43
N LYS A 4 -10.73 19.81 -2.41
CA LYS A 4 -9.35 20.30 -2.50
C LYS A 4 -8.28 19.22 -2.38
N MET A 5 -8.64 17.96 -2.11
CA MET A 5 -7.68 16.88 -1.86
C MET A 5 -8.12 15.58 -2.51
N ASN A 6 -7.25 14.98 -3.33
CA ASN A 6 -7.47 13.67 -3.93
C ASN A 6 -7.32 12.57 -2.86
N TYR A 7 -8.31 11.67 -2.79
CA TYR A 7 -8.34 10.61 -1.76
C TYR A 7 -7.22 9.58 -1.93
N ALA A 8 -6.94 9.14 -3.16
CA ALA A 8 -5.91 8.14 -3.43
C ALA A 8 -4.51 8.69 -3.11
N TYR A 9 -4.27 9.96 -3.43
CA TYR A 9 -3.05 10.66 -3.01
C TYR A 9 -2.90 10.68 -1.48
N LEU A 10 -3.94 11.14 -0.76
CA LEU A 10 -3.91 11.22 0.70
C LEU A 10 -3.69 9.84 1.34
N PHE A 11 -4.39 8.82 0.84
CA PHE A 11 -4.25 7.46 1.34
C PHE A 11 -2.81 6.95 1.18
N GLU A 12 -2.21 7.11 -0.01
CA GLU A 12 -0.84 6.66 -0.25
C GLU A 12 0.17 7.48 0.59
N LEU A 13 -0.02 8.78 0.73
CA LEU A 13 0.82 9.63 1.57
C LEU A 13 0.80 9.19 3.04
N LEU A 14 -0.38 8.97 3.61
CA LEU A 14 -0.51 8.49 4.99
C LEU A 14 0.06 7.09 5.17
N LYS A 15 -0.06 6.23 4.15
CA LYS A 15 0.52 4.89 4.16
C LYS A 15 2.05 4.92 4.15
N GLN A 16 2.66 5.80 3.36
CA GLN A 16 4.12 5.97 3.34
C GLN A 16 4.63 6.51 4.69
N ASN A 17 3.85 7.38 5.34
CA ASN A 17 4.20 7.96 6.63
C ASN A 17 3.66 7.17 7.83
N TYR A 18 3.32 5.89 7.63
CA TYR A 18 2.66 5.09 8.66
C TYR A 18 3.50 4.97 9.94
N GLU A 19 4.82 4.75 9.83
CA GLU A 19 5.69 4.61 11.00
C GLU A 19 5.83 5.94 11.76
N ASP A 20 5.92 7.06 11.05
CA ASP A 20 5.92 8.39 11.66
C ASP A 20 4.62 8.64 12.42
N LEU A 21 3.47 8.38 11.78
CA LEU A 21 2.16 8.49 12.42
C LEU A 21 2.07 7.59 13.65
N ARG A 22 2.54 6.34 13.54
CA ARG A 22 2.57 5.38 14.64
C ARG A 22 3.41 5.88 15.81
N SER A 23 4.54 6.53 15.54
CA SER A 23 5.43 7.09 16.56
C SER A 23 4.80 8.22 17.38
N LEU A 24 3.80 8.92 16.80
CA LEU A 24 3.04 9.96 17.51
C LEU A 24 2.09 9.39 18.56
N GLY A 25 1.77 8.09 18.50
CA GLY A 25 0.90 7.43 19.47
C GLY A 25 1.47 7.58 20.88
N ARG A 26 0.61 8.01 21.82
CA ARG A 26 0.96 8.18 23.24
C ARG A 26 0.21 7.15 24.08
N GLY A 27 0.82 6.67 25.17
CA GLY A 27 0.25 5.67 26.06
C GLY A 27 1.27 4.61 26.49
N GLY A 28 0.87 3.71 27.40
CA GLY A 28 1.70 2.58 27.86
C GLY A 28 1.84 1.48 26.80
N ASN A 29 1.51 0.23 27.16
CA ASN A 29 1.72 -0.96 26.31
C ASN A 29 1.02 -0.93 24.92
N GLN A 30 0.04 -0.04 24.70
CA GLN A 30 -0.61 0.19 23.41
C GLN A 30 -0.72 1.70 23.14
N PRO A 31 0.22 2.28 22.37
CA PRO A 31 0.16 3.70 22.01
C PRO A 31 -1.08 3.97 21.15
N ASN A 32 -1.88 4.98 21.54
CA ASN A 32 -3.11 5.34 20.84
C ASN A 32 -2.93 6.61 20.00
N LEU A 33 -3.40 6.57 18.75
CA LEU A 33 -3.48 7.72 17.85
C LEU A 33 -4.86 8.36 17.97
N ASN A 34 -4.93 9.50 18.66
CA ASN A 34 -6.18 10.25 18.74
C ASN A 34 -6.41 11.12 17.49
N ALA A 35 -7.66 11.48 17.24
CA ALA A 35 -8.05 12.29 16.08
C ALA A 35 -7.42 13.69 16.06
N GLY A 36 -7.00 14.23 17.20
CA GLY A 36 -6.31 15.52 17.29
C GLY A 36 -4.91 15.44 16.69
N LEU A 37 -4.15 14.40 17.03
CA LEU A 37 -2.81 14.16 16.48
C LEU A 37 -2.85 13.99 14.96
N ILE A 38 -3.81 13.21 14.45
CA ILE A 38 -3.99 12.99 13.01
C ILE A 38 -4.33 14.30 12.28
N LYS A 39 -5.19 15.15 12.87
CA LYS A 39 -5.58 16.44 12.26
C LYS A 39 -4.44 17.45 12.22
N ASN A 40 -3.50 17.36 13.16
CA ASN A 40 -2.35 18.27 13.26
C ASN A 40 -1.11 17.73 12.54
N TYR A 41 -1.19 16.53 11.95
CA TYR A 41 -0.09 15.96 11.21
C TYR A 41 0.16 16.75 9.93
N GLU A 42 1.36 17.32 9.81
CA GLU A 42 1.74 18.10 8.65
C GLU A 42 1.94 17.19 7.43
N ILE A 43 1.31 17.55 6.32
CA ILE A 43 1.39 16.82 5.07
C ILE A 43 1.76 17.75 3.93
N ILE A 44 2.45 17.20 2.93
CA ILE A 44 2.67 17.89 1.66
C ILE A 44 1.32 17.98 0.94
N ASN A 45 0.96 19.18 0.49
CA ASN A 45 -0.29 19.44 -0.21
C ASN A 45 -0.01 20.12 -1.55
N PRO A 46 0.39 19.36 -2.59
CA PRO A 46 0.68 19.91 -3.91
C PRO A 46 -0.63 20.34 -4.62
N PRO A 47 -0.56 21.13 -5.70
CA PRO A 47 -1.73 21.44 -6.53
C PRO A 47 -2.55 20.20 -6.94
N LEU A 48 -3.88 20.33 -7.00
CA LEU A 48 -4.80 19.20 -7.22
C LEU A 48 -4.45 18.38 -8.48
N HIS A 49 -4.07 19.03 -9.58
CA HIS A 49 -3.70 18.34 -10.82
C HIS A 49 -2.48 17.41 -10.65
N LEU A 50 -1.53 17.74 -9.76
CA LEU A 50 -0.39 16.88 -9.45
C LEU A 50 -0.81 15.69 -8.58
N GLN A 51 -1.74 15.91 -7.64
CA GLN A 51 -2.30 14.83 -6.83
C GLN A 51 -3.05 13.82 -7.72
N GLU A 52 -3.82 14.29 -8.69
CA GLU A 52 -4.53 13.44 -9.65
C GLU A 52 -3.58 12.70 -10.58
N ALA A 53 -2.53 13.37 -11.09
CA ALA A 53 -1.51 12.73 -11.91
C ALA A 53 -0.75 11.64 -11.13
N PHE A 54 -0.46 11.88 -9.86
CA PHE A 54 0.12 10.88 -8.97
C PHE A 54 -0.83 9.69 -8.77
N ALA A 55 -2.10 9.95 -8.45
CA ALA A 55 -3.10 8.91 -8.21
C ALA A 55 -3.23 7.96 -9.41
N LYS A 56 -3.28 8.50 -10.64
CA LYS A 56 -3.32 7.70 -11.87
C LYS A 56 -2.09 6.81 -12.04
N LYS A 57 -0.90 7.31 -11.70
CA LYS A 57 0.34 6.52 -11.76
C LYS A 57 0.34 5.39 -10.75
N ILE A 58 -0.08 5.65 -9.51
CA ILE A 58 -0.18 4.63 -8.47
C ILE A 58 -1.18 3.55 -8.84
N GLU A 59 -2.33 3.93 -9.40
CA GLU A 59 -3.33 2.99 -9.88
C GLU A 59 -2.76 2.05 -10.95
N LEU A 60 -2.09 2.60 -11.98
CA LEU A 60 -1.43 1.81 -13.01
C LEU A 60 -0.37 0.87 -12.43
N ILE A 61 0.48 1.36 -11.52
CA ILE A 61 1.51 0.54 -10.87
C ILE A 61 0.87 -0.62 -10.09
N ASN A 62 -0.23 -0.38 -9.38
CA ASN A 62 -0.91 -1.43 -8.62
C ASN A 62 -1.55 -2.48 -9.53
N GLN A 63 -2.12 -2.06 -10.67
CA GLN A 63 -2.64 -2.99 -11.69
C GLN A 63 -1.52 -3.87 -12.25
N LEU A 64 -0.39 -3.28 -12.64
CA LEU A 64 0.76 -4.03 -13.15
C LEU A 64 1.33 -5.01 -12.11
N LYS A 65 1.41 -4.61 -10.83
CA LYS A 65 1.83 -5.50 -9.74
C LYS A 65 0.87 -6.66 -9.55
N ALA A 66 -0.44 -6.41 -9.59
CA ALA A 66 -1.45 -7.46 -9.45
C ALA A 66 -1.34 -8.49 -10.58
N GLN A 67 -1.18 -8.03 -11.83
CA GLN A 67 -0.98 -8.91 -12.97
C GLN A 67 0.30 -9.74 -12.83
N SER A 68 1.43 -9.10 -12.54
CA SER A 68 2.71 -9.81 -12.38
C SER A 68 2.68 -10.84 -11.25
N ASN A 69 1.98 -10.54 -10.15
CA ASN A 69 1.82 -11.49 -9.05
C ASN A 69 0.95 -12.70 -9.45
N ALA A 70 -0.09 -12.48 -10.25
CA ALA A 70 -0.92 -13.57 -10.76
C ALA A 70 -0.12 -14.49 -11.70
N GLU A 71 0.66 -13.92 -12.62
CA GLU A 71 1.54 -14.66 -13.53
C GLU A 71 2.57 -15.50 -12.75
N LYS A 72 3.24 -14.90 -11.76
CA LYS A 72 4.19 -15.62 -10.89
C LYS A 72 3.53 -16.73 -10.07
N SER A 73 2.30 -16.50 -9.61
CA SER A 73 1.55 -17.51 -8.87
C SER A 73 1.21 -18.71 -9.76
N GLU A 74 0.85 -18.47 -11.02
CA GLU A 74 0.59 -19.52 -12.00
C GLU A 74 1.89 -20.28 -12.34
N GLU A 75 2.99 -19.59 -12.61
CA GLU A 75 4.29 -20.23 -12.86
C GLU A 75 4.74 -21.10 -11.69
N LEU A 76 4.58 -20.60 -10.46
CA LEU A 76 4.88 -21.36 -9.24
C LEU A 76 4.00 -22.60 -9.14
N PHE A 77 2.69 -22.46 -9.38
CA PHE A 77 1.75 -23.57 -9.37
C PHE A 77 2.13 -24.65 -10.40
N GLN A 78 2.47 -24.25 -11.63
CA GLN A 78 2.91 -25.18 -12.67
C GLN A 78 4.23 -25.87 -12.33
N SER A 79 5.19 -25.14 -11.76
CA SER A 79 6.45 -25.70 -11.28
C SER A 79 6.23 -26.76 -10.18
N LEU A 80 5.33 -26.46 -9.23
CA LEU A 80 4.95 -27.40 -8.18
C LEU A 80 4.24 -28.64 -8.74
N LEU A 81 3.31 -28.48 -9.68
CA LEU A 81 2.65 -29.61 -10.36
C LEU A 81 3.67 -30.51 -11.06
N GLN A 82 4.61 -29.93 -11.81
CA GLN A 82 5.64 -30.72 -12.50
C GLN A 82 6.50 -31.52 -11.51
N LYS A 83 6.90 -30.92 -10.39
CA LYS A 83 7.63 -31.63 -9.33
C LYS A 83 6.78 -32.73 -8.68
N ALA A 84 5.48 -32.50 -8.51
CA ALA A 84 4.56 -33.49 -7.96
C ALA A 84 4.48 -34.74 -8.85
N PHE A 85 4.28 -34.55 -10.16
CA PHE A 85 4.21 -35.64 -11.13
C PHE A 85 5.52 -36.43 -11.25
N LYS A 86 6.66 -35.79 -11.00
CA LYS A 86 7.98 -36.43 -10.97
C LYS A 86 8.32 -37.12 -9.63
N GLY A 87 7.48 -36.97 -8.60
CA GLY A 87 7.75 -37.50 -7.26
C GLY A 87 8.80 -36.72 -6.46
N GLU A 88 9.16 -35.52 -6.91
CA GLU A 88 10.23 -34.67 -6.36
C GLU A 88 9.75 -33.77 -5.20
N LEU A 89 8.46 -33.84 -4.81
CA LEU A 89 7.89 -33.01 -3.74
C LEU A 89 7.96 -33.64 -2.34
N VAL A 90 8.19 -34.94 -2.25
CA VAL A 90 8.08 -35.74 -1.00
C VAL A 90 9.31 -36.63 -0.77
N SER A 91 10.32 -36.51 -1.62
CA SER A 91 11.61 -37.20 -1.51
C SER A 91 12.62 -36.43 -0.67
#